data_AF-A0A936W714-F1
#
_entry.id   AF-A0A936W714-F1
#
_cell.length_a   1.000
_cell.length_b   1.000
_cell.length_c   1.000
_cell.angle_alpha   90.00
_cell.angle_beta   90.00
_cell.angle_gamma   90.00
#
_symmetry.space_group_name_H-M   'P 1'
#
loop_
_entity.id
_entity.type
_entity.pdbx_description
1 polymer ?
#
loop_
_entity_poly.entity_id
_entity_poly.type
_entity_poly.pdbx_seq_one_letter_code
_entity_poly.pdbx_strand_id
1 'polypeptide(L)'
;MNYGKDKSGSRIEPFYKGMAVCELCEGQLYAYGCRGRIMKPDWRHKSLVRDCDTWHEPETEWHRAWKAHFSKDWQERTMEVDDERHRADVRCPSGLVVEFQNSHISPDDIEARENFYGRMLWIVNGAGFNDRFQISSTFEDERMFLETERKTQLNHIKFKRQEQEEVVKKALKQAQVRIDGLAYTRQRDLQRIEELNQPQMKASTVLAEILDRGTKLKGLRYEVTSVDESTPEEEERFKTLLYERLALHNDVEAFEARVKSLAQAQRYGDTNFIQVEYNKRYQHHWESMRWLPLKGGALLKKFQSRTDFLAHKYKTSVNALFFDPTLEQARLQEAASIARAKAVALMTSIESIVTGWVASRTERLTSELALLNEKYRSDGPFELKLSSAQAAVKAQQETLDDLERTTDIEELDVEWAMDAREELIDSVFVDVLRYRWKHKRAVWNFSDAPMFFDFGDDYLYRRLDQDFVHRICKDEFLEHLLKTQEVPQCPEERPSRMTYAQSRGF
;
A
#
# COMPACT_ATOMS: atom_id res chain seq x y z
N MET A 1 -29.19 48.74 59.36
CA MET A 1 -27.73 49.06 59.34
C MET A 1 -27.04 48.35 60.49
N ASN A 2 -25.80 47.90 60.31
CA ASN A 2 -25.00 47.29 61.38
C ASN A 2 -24.27 48.34 62.23
N TYR A 3 -24.12 49.58 61.76
CA TYR A 3 -23.35 50.59 62.47
C TYR A 3 -24.02 51.97 62.50
N GLY A 4 -23.72 52.72 63.55
CA GLY A 4 -24.11 54.13 63.73
C GLY A 4 -23.03 54.88 64.51
N LYS A 5 -23.13 56.21 64.59
CA LYS A 5 -22.21 57.07 65.35
C LYS A 5 -22.76 57.36 66.74
N ASP A 6 -21.93 57.22 67.77
CA ASP A 6 -22.26 57.71 69.10
C ASP A 6 -22.09 59.24 69.21
N LYS A 7 -22.28 59.80 70.40
CA LYS A 7 -22.14 61.25 70.65
C LYS A 7 -20.72 61.78 70.44
N SER A 8 -19.70 60.92 70.51
CA SER A 8 -18.30 61.27 70.25
C SER A 8 -17.93 61.18 68.77
N GLY A 9 -18.85 60.72 67.91
CA GLY A 9 -18.59 60.42 66.51
C GLY A 9 -17.99 59.03 66.28
N SER A 10 -17.82 58.23 67.34
CA SER A 10 -17.27 56.88 67.25
C SER A 10 -18.29 55.90 66.69
N ARG A 11 -17.82 54.97 65.86
CA ARG A 11 -18.68 53.99 65.18
C ARG A 11 -18.99 52.81 66.11
N ILE A 12 -20.28 52.51 66.30
CA ILE A 12 -20.77 51.54 67.26
C ILE A 12 -21.79 50.58 66.66
N GLU A 13 -21.76 49.32 67.12
CA GLU A 13 -22.76 48.29 66.83
C GLU A 13 -24.01 48.46 67.73
N PRO A 14 -25.19 47.94 67.34
CA PRO A 14 -26.39 47.99 68.15
C PRO A 14 -26.19 47.25 69.47
N PHE A 15 -26.51 47.93 70.56
CA PHE A 15 -26.56 47.34 71.89
C PHE A 15 -27.92 47.61 72.53
N TYR A 16 -28.28 46.81 73.53
CA TYR A 16 -29.60 46.89 74.16
C TYR A 16 -29.94 48.33 74.63
N LYS A 17 -31.05 48.88 74.14
CA LYS A 17 -31.52 50.27 74.37
C LYS A 17 -30.55 51.36 73.88
N GLY A 18 -29.59 51.02 73.02
CA GLY A 18 -28.67 51.96 72.42
C GLY A 18 -29.38 52.99 71.53
N MET A 19 -28.77 54.17 71.45
CA MET A 19 -29.11 55.24 70.52
C MET A 19 -27.85 55.65 69.77
N ALA A 20 -27.97 55.92 68.49
CA ALA A 20 -26.87 56.37 67.64
C ALA A 20 -27.39 57.41 66.62
N VAL A 21 -26.48 57.97 65.83
CA VAL A 21 -26.75 58.88 64.72
C VAL A 21 -26.37 58.18 63.43
N CYS A 22 -27.21 58.27 62.39
CA CYS A 22 -26.92 57.72 61.09
C CYS A 22 -25.76 58.48 60.44
N GLU A 23 -24.76 57.76 59.95
CA GLU A 23 -23.62 58.37 59.25
C GLU A 23 -24.01 59.00 57.89
N LEU A 24 -25.12 58.54 57.31
CA LEU A 24 -25.60 58.94 55.99
C LEU A 24 -26.53 60.16 56.01
N CYS A 25 -27.58 60.13 56.82
CA CYS A 25 -28.60 61.19 56.85
C CYS A 25 -28.62 61.99 58.15
N GLU A 26 -27.71 61.69 59.09
CA GLU A 26 -27.62 62.32 60.41
C GLU A 26 -28.88 62.14 61.30
N GLY A 27 -29.82 61.29 60.87
CA GLY A 27 -31.03 60.95 61.61
C GLY A 27 -30.75 60.10 62.86
N GLN A 28 -31.65 60.19 63.85
CA GLN A 28 -31.55 59.38 65.07
C GLN A 28 -31.87 57.90 64.82
N LEU A 29 -31.00 57.03 65.34
CA LEU A 29 -31.11 55.59 65.30
C LEU A 29 -31.42 55.02 66.68
N TYR A 30 -32.22 53.96 66.72
CA TYR A 30 -32.43 53.13 67.91
C TYR A 30 -32.08 51.67 67.62
N ALA A 31 -31.58 50.98 68.63
CA ALA A 31 -31.22 49.57 68.50
C ALA A 31 -32.48 48.69 68.51
N TYR A 32 -32.63 47.85 67.49
CA TYR A 32 -33.71 46.88 67.36
C TYR A 32 -33.14 45.44 67.42
N GLY A 33 -34.00 44.44 67.68
CA GLY A 33 -33.59 43.03 67.74
C GLY A 33 -32.74 42.59 68.95
N CYS A 34 -32.18 43.51 69.74
CA CYS A 34 -31.20 43.24 70.82
C CYS A 34 -31.68 42.38 72.01
N ARG A 35 -32.95 41.98 72.06
CA ARG A 35 -33.57 41.25 73.19
C ARG A 35 -33.78 39.77 72.95
N GLY A 36 -33.76 39.33 71.70
CA GLY A 36 -34.09 37.96 71.32
C GLY A 36 -32.85 37.19 70.89
N ARG A 37 -32.88 35.86 71.05
CA ARG A 37 -31.90 34.96 70.42
C ARG A 37 -32.20 34.70 68.93
N ILE A 38 -33.35 35.18 68.45
CA ILE A 38 -33.89 34.90 67.10
C ILE A 38 -33.62 36.05 66.13
N MET A 39 -33.68 37.31 66.60
CA MET A 39 -33.48 38.47 65.74
C MET A 39 -32.05 38.99 65.87
N LYS A 40 -31.38 39.20 64.74
CA LYS A 40 -30.06 39.85 64.73
C LYS A 40 -30.22 41.33 65.12
N PRO A 41 -29.39 41.87 66.04
CA PRO A 41 -29.38 43.29 66.35
C PRO A 41 -29.08 44.15 65.12
N ASP A 42 -29.88 45.20 64.89
CA ASP A 42 -29.69 46.20 63.83
C ASP A 42 -30.00 47.62 64.34
N TRP A 43 -29.41 48.63 63.71
CA TRP A 43 -29.81 50.02 63.88
C TRP A 43 -30.95 50.37 62.93
N ARG A 44 -31.99 51.02 63.46
CA ARG A 44 -33.14 51.51 62.69
C ARG A 44 -33.38 52.99 62.94
N HIS A 45 -33.79 53.70 61.91
CA HIS A 45 -34.21 55.08 62.03
C HIS A 45 -35.46 55.19 62.89
N LYS A 46 -35.46 56.13 63.84
CA LYS A 46 -36.60 56.38 64.71
C LYS A 46 -37.80 56.96 63.94
N SER A 47 -37.52 57.77 62.93
CA SER A 47 -38.53 58.57 62.21
C SER A 47 -38.77 58.13 60.75
N LEU A 48 -37.99 57.17 60.24
CA LEU A 48 -38.14 56.67 58.87
C LEU A 48 -38.69 55.24 58.90
N VAL A 49 -39.66 54.97 58.02
CA VAL A 49 -40.25 53.62 57.84
C VAL A 49 -39.33 52.73 57.02
N ARG A 50 -38.55 53.32 56.11
CA ARG A 50 -37.52 52.65 55.29
C ARG A 50 -36.14 53.17 55.67
N ASP A 51 -35.10 52.48 55.19
CA ASP A 51 -33.74 53.00 55.32
C ASP A 51 -33.60 54.34 54.58
N CYS A 52 -32.65 55.17 55.02
CA CYS A 52 -32.41 56.49 54.41
C CYS A 52 -31.60 56.41 53.11
N ASP A 53 -30.92 55.29 52.86
CA ASP A 53 -30.23 55.03 51.61
C ASP A 53 -31.17 54.34 50.63
N THR A 54 -31.32 54.92 49.44
CA THR A 54 -32.16 54.36 48.37
C THR A 54 -31.62 53.04 47.83
N TRP A 55 -30.33 52.76 48.01
CA TRP A 55 -29.67 51.52 47.59
C TRP A 55 -29.68 50.41 48.65
N HIS A 56 -30.26 50.67 49.81
CA HIS A 56 -30.31 49.69 50.90
C HIS A 56 -31.14 48.44 50.55
N GLU A 57 -30.53 47.27 50.72
CA GLU A 57 -31.23 45.99 50.73
C GLU A 57 -31.35 45.41 52.15
N PRO A 58 -32.44 44.67 52.46
CA PRO A 58 -32.54 43.92 53.70
C PRO A 58 -31.39 42.91 53.84
N GLU A 59 -30.71 42.96 54.98
CA GLU A 59 -29.50 42.18 55.20
C GLU A 59 -29.81 40.69 55.47
N THR A 60 -29.37 39.81 54.57
CA THR A 60 -29.53 38.34 54.69
C THR A 60 -28.40 37.69 55.49
N GLU A 61 -28.55 36.40 55.83
CA GLU A 61 -27.46 35.62 56.43
C GLU A 61 -26.26 35.51 55.50
N TRP A 62 -26.51 35.30 54.20
CA TRP A 62 -25.49 35.27 53.16
C TRP A 62 -24.69 36.58 53.09
N HIS A 63 -25.38 37.73 53.08
CA HIS A 63 -24.75 39.05 53.13
C HIS A 63 -23.84 39.22 54.35
N ARG A 64 -24.27 38.71 55.50
CA ARG A 64 -23.57 38.85 56.78
C ARG A 64 -22.35 37.98 56.85
N ALA A 65 -22.45 36.75 56.37
CA ALA A 65 -21.33 35.85 56.25
C ALA A 65 -20.23 36.49 55.39
N TRP A 66 -20.61 37.04 54.22
CA TRP A 66 -19.67 37.74 53.34
C TRP A 66 -19.00 38.96 53.99
N LYS A 67 -19.78 39.87 54.61
CA LYS A 67 -19.23 41.03 55.32
C LYS A 67 -18.29 40.65 56.47
N ALA A 68 -18.56 39.54 57.15
CA ALA A 68 -17.77 39.09 58.31
C ALA A 68 -16.33 38.69 57.97
N HIS A 69 -16.01 38.44 56.70
CA HIS A 69 -14.62 38.21 56.25
C HIS A 69 -13.76 39.48 56.25
N PHE A 70 -14.37 40.66 56.33
CA PHE A 70 -13.67 41.95 56.27
C PHE A 70 -13.61 42.62 57.64
N SER A 71 -12.59 43.45 57.87
CA SER A 71 -12.49 44.25 59.08
C SER A 71 -13.73 45.12 59.28
N LYS A 72 -14.15 45.30 60.54
CA LYS A 72 -15.31 46.15 60.89
C LYS A 72 -15.15 47.58 60.37
N ASP A 73 -13.92 48.07 60.25
CA ASP A 73 -13.60 49.42 59.73
C ASP A 73 -13.83 49.58 58.22
N TRP A 74 -14.07 48.50 57.49
CA TRP A 74 -14.29 48.50 56.04
C TRP A 74 -15.76 48.32 55.68
N GLN A 75 -16.50 47.59 56.50
CA GLN A 75 -17.92 47.29 56.30
C GLN A 75 -18.76 48.57 56.39
N GLU A 76 -19.84 48.70 55.61
CA GLU A 76 -20.85 49.79 55.68
C GLU A 76 -20.23 51.19 55.81
N ARG A 77 -19.35 51.56 54.87
CA ARG A 77 -18.73 52.89 54.84
C ARG A 77 -19.51 53.84 53.95
N THR A 78 -19.80 55.03 54.47
CA THR A 78 -20.45 56.09 53.70
C THR A 78 -19.44 56.75 52.77
N MET A 79 -19.82 56.89 51.51
CA MET A 79 -19.11 57.65 50.49
C MET A 79 -19.98 58.82 50.05
N GLU A 80 -19.34 59.89 49.61
CA GLU A 80 -19.98 61.12 49.15
C GLU A 80 -19.30 61.55 47.85
N VAL A 81 -20.08 61.67 46.78
CA VAL A 81 -19.63 62.04 45.43
C VAL A 81 -20.72 62.93 44.84
N ASP A 82 -20.34 64.10 44.31
CA ASP A 82 -21.26 65.06 43.66
C ASP A 82 -22.56 65.34 44.44
N ASP A 83 -22.43 65.61 45.75
CA ASP A 83 -23.52 65.85 46.72
C ASP A 83 -24.48 64.67 46.96
N GLU A 84 -24.21 63.50 46.38
CA GLU A 84 -24.90 62.24 46.68
C GLU A 84 -24.11 61.43 47.71
N ARG A 85 -24.82 60.78 48.65
CA ARG A 85 -24.21 59.93 49.67
C ARG A 85 -24.81 58.55 49.63
N HIS A 86 -23.96 57.53 49.62
CA HIS A 86 -24.37 56.12 49.67
C HIS A 86 -23.43 55.30 50.55
N ARG A 87 -23.93 54.17 51.06
CA ARG A 87 -23.15 53.25 51.89
C ARG A 87 -22.70 52.04 51.10
N ALA A 88 -21.39 51.89 50.96
CA ALA A 88 -20.77 50.70 50.42
C ALA A 88 -20.86 49.54 51.42
N ASP A 89 -21.19 48.34 50.96
CA ASP A 89 -21.23 47.13 51.78
C ASP A 89 -19.87 46.85 52.42
N VAL A 90 -18.80 46.93 51.63
CA VAL A 90 -17.40 46.89 52.05
C VAL A 90 -16.60 47.90 51.22
N ARG A 91 -15.78 48.70 51.88
CA ARG A 91 -14.81 49.61 51.24
C ARG A 91 -13.42 49.36 51.81
N CYS A 92 -12.52 48.87 50.96
CA CYS A 92 -11.12 48.66 51.31
C CYS A 92 -10.37 49.99 51.45
N PRO A 93 -9.28 50.06 52.25
CA PRO A 93 -8.41 51.23 52.38
C PRO A 93 -7.86 51.74 51.05
N SER A 94 -7.59 50.84 50.10
CA SER A 94 -7.16 51.17 48.74
C SER A 94 -8.22 51.93 47.93
N GLY A 95 -9.48 51.94 48.40
CA GLY A 95 -10.63 52.52 47.73
C GLY A 95 -11.44 51.55 46.87
N LEU A 96 -11.12 50.25 46.90
CA LEU A 96 -11.92 49.21 46.22
C LEU A 96 -13.22 48.99 47.00
N VAL A 97 -14.35 49.03 46.30
CA VAL A 97 -15.66 48.74 46.86
C VAL A 97 -16.11 47.32 46.49
N VAL A 98 -16.66 46.58 47.45
CA VAL A 98 -17.26 45.27 47.23
C VAL A 98 -18.73 45.36 47.62
N GLU A 99 -19.61 45.19 46.63
CA GLU A 99 -21.07 45.18 46.80
C GLU A 99 -21.62 43.76 46.72
N PHE A 100 -22.49 43.41 47.67
CA PHE A 100 -23.12 42.10 47.71
C PHE A 100 -24.57 42.19 47.23
N GLN A 101 -24.87 41.60 46.08
CA GLN A 101 -26.22 41.64 45.52
C GLN A 101 -26.98 40.34 45.76
N ASN A 102 -28.08 40.42 46.51
CA ASN A 102 -28.94 39.26 46.77
C ASN A 102 -30.31 39.36 46.06
N SER A 103 -30.88 40.56 45.98
CA SER A 103 -32.22 40.77 45.43
C SER A 103 -32.21 41.18 43.95
N HIS A 104 -33.38 41.47 43.38
CA HIS A 104 -33.46 42.02 42.01
C HIS A 104 -33.00 43.48 42.00
N ILE A 105 -32.12 43.83 41.06
CA ILE A 105 -31.61 45.18 40.82
C ILE A 105 -31.96 45.61 39.39
N SER A 106 -32.28 46.90 39.20
CA SER A 106 -32.57 47.47 37.89
C SER A 106 -31.27 47.77 37.11
N PRO A 107 -31.29 47.83 35.77
CA PRO A 107 -30.13 48.28 34.98
C PRO A 107 -29.65 49.68 35.42
N ASP A 108 -30.57 50.61 35.63
CA ASP A 108 -30.27 51.99 36.04
C ASP A 108 -29.54 52.02 37.40
N ASP A 109 -29.94 51.17 38.35
CA ASP A 109 -29.25 51.07 39.66
C ASP A 109 -27.85 50.44 39.54
N ILE A 110 -27.63 49.52 38.60
CA ILE A 110 -26.30 48.95 38.34
C ILE A 110 -25.38 50.06 37.82
N GLU A 111 -25.80 50.74 36.75
CA GLU A 111 -25.01 51.82 36.14
C GLU A 111 -24.74 52.96 37.12
N ALA A 112 -25.76 53.37 37.90
CA ALA A 112 -25.62 54.43 38.91
C ALA A 112 -24.60 54.04 39.99
N ARG A 113 -24.66 52.81 40.51
CA ARG A 113 -23.69 52.33 41.52
C ARG A 113 -22.28 52.23 40.98
N GLU A 114 -22.11 51.69 39.77
CA GLU A 114 -20.81 51.55 39.14
C GLU A 114 -20.16 52.91 38.85
N ASN A 115 -20.95 53.89 38.38
CA ASN A 115 -20.47 55.25 38.18
C ASN A 115 -20.14 55.96 39.50
N PHE A 116 -20.95 55.77 40.55
CA PHE A 116 -20.76 56.41 41.86
C PHE A 116 -19.54 55.85 42.61
N TYR A 117 -19.43 54.53 42.74
CA TYR A 117 -18.31 53.91 43.46
C TYR A 117 -17.04 53.84 42.63
N GLY A 118 -17.16 53.81 41.30
CA GLY A 118 -16.05 53.71 40.36
C GLY A 118 -15.34 52.36 40.46
N ARG A 119 -14.31 52.29 41.33
CA ARG A 119 -13.52 51.07 41.48
C ARG A 119 -14.24 50.08 42.39
N MET A 120 -15.10 49.25 41.80
CA MET A 120 -15.90 48.26 42.52
C MET A 120 -15.92 46.87 41.89
N LEU A 121 -16.38 45.88 42.65
CA LEU A 121 -16.76 44.55 42.16
C LEU A 121 -18.09 44.11 42.78
N TRP A 122 -18.79 43.23 42.06
CA TRP A 122 -20.02 42.59 42.50
C TRP A 122 -19.78 41.16 42.95
N ILE A 123 -20.29 40.79 44.13
CA ILE A 123 -20.52 39.40 44.50
C ILE A 123 -22.03 39.19 44.53
N VAL A 124 -22.53 38.31 43.68
CA VAL A 124 -23.96 38.08 43.45
C VAL A 124 -24.37 36.74 44.02
N ASN A 125 -25.42 36.72 44.84
CA ASN A 125 -25.97 35.47 45.36
C ASN A 125 -26.63 34.66 44.24
N GLY A 126 -25.98 33.56 43.88
CA GLY A 126 -26.41 32.63 42.84
C GLY A 126 -27.38 31.55 43.31
N ALA A 127 -27.61 31.40 44.62
CA ALA A 127 -28.41 30.30 45.18
C ALA A 127 -29.83 30.22 44.58
N GLY A 128 -30.45 31.36 44.24
CA GLY A 128 -31.79 31.42 43.66
C GLY A 128 -31.89 31.08 42.16
N PHE A 129 -30.77 30.84 41.48
CA PHE A 129 -30.74 30.48 40.05
C PHE A 129 -29.67 29.45 39.67
N ASN A 130 -29.10 28.74 40.66
CA ASN A 130 -28.10 27.70 40.45
C ASN A 130 -28.62 26.60 39.49
N ASP A 131 -29.88 26.18 39.65
CA ASP A 131 -30.56 25.20 38.80
C ASP A 131 -30.64 25.58 37.31
N ARG A 132 -30.52 26.88 37.02
CA ARG A 132 -30.55 27.46 35.68
C ARG A 132 -29.17 27.81 35.15
N PHE A 133 -28.12 27.60 35.93
CA PHE A 133 -26.74 27.94 35.59
C PHE A 133 -25.97 26.65 35.29
N GLN A 134 -25.99 26.22 34.02
CA GLN A 134 -25.31 25.00 33.60
C GLN A 134 -23.83 25.29 33.37
N ILE A 135 -22.95 24.56 34.04
CA ILE A 135 -21.50 24.71 33.93
C ILE A 135 -20.92 23.43 33.32
N SER A 136 -20.01 23.58 32.35
CA SER A 136 -19.25 22.46 31.77
C SER A 136 -17.77 22.82 31.65
N SER A 137 -16.92 21.81 31.79
CA SER A 137 -15.47 21.95 31.66
C SER A 137 -15.09 22.34 30.23
N THR A 138 -14.35 23.43 30.04
CA THR A 138 -13.72 23.70 28.73
C THR A 138 -12.45 22.90 28.54
N PHE A 139 -11.81 22.51 29.64
CA PHE A 139 -10.60 21.72 29.62
C PHE A 139 -10.78 20.39 28.86
N GLU A 140 -11.86 19.66 29.13
CA GLU A 140 -12.16 18.39 28.45
C GLU A 140 -12.47 18.59 26.97
N ASP A 141 -13.24 19.64 26.64
CA ASP A 141 -13.57 20.00 25.25
C ASP A 141 -12.30 20.31 24.44
N GLU A 142 -11.41 21.15 24.97
CA GLU A 142 -10.18 21.56 24.29
C GLU A 142 -9.18 20.41 24.20
N ARG A 143 -9.05 19.56 25.24
CA ARG A 143 -8.24 18.33 25.17
C ARG A 143 -8.75 17.38 24.10
N MET A 144 -10.06 17.16 24.02
CA MET A 144 -10.66 16.29 23.01
C MET A 144 -10.43 16.84 21.60
N PHE A 145 -10.53 18.15 21.43
CA PHE A 145 -10.23 18.81 20.16
C PHE A 145 -8.76 18.65 19.77
N LEU A 146 -7.83 18.92 20.70
CA LEU A 146 -6.40 18.76 20.49
C LEU A 146 -6.04 17.33 20.09
N GLU A 147 -6.60 16.33 20.79
CA GLU A 147 -6.38 14.92 20.48
C GLU A 147 -6.93 14.52 19.09
N THR A 148 -8.08 15.09 18.70
CA THR A 148 -8.65 14.89 17.36
C THR A 148 -7.77 15.52 16.28
N GLU A 149 -7.24 16.71 16.56
CA GLU A 149 -6.31 17.41 15.67
C GLU A 149 -4.99 16.64 15.52
N ARG A 150 -4.36 16.22 16.64
CA ARG A 150 -3.16 15.37 16.69
C ARG A 150 -3.33 14.15 15.78
N LYS A 151 -4.41 13.39 15.99
CA LYS A 151 -4.73 12.21 15.16
C LYS A 151 -4.90 12.54 13.69
N THR A 152 -5.57 13.64 13.38
CA THR A 152 -5.84 14.03 11.98
C THR A 152 -4.54 14.39 11.25
N GLN A 153 -3.66 15.16 11.89
CA GLN A 153 -2.38 15.56 11.30
C GLN A 153 -1.45 14.37 11.13
N LEU A 154 -1.29 13.52 12.15
CA LEU A 154 -0.46 12.31 12.05
C LEU A 154 -0.98 11.33 10.97
N ASN A 155 -2.30 11.15 10.88
CA ASN A 155 -2.89 10.31 9.82
C ASN A 155 -2.64 10.89 8.43
N HIS A 156 -2.68 12.21 8.27
CA HIS A 156 -2.38 12.86 7.00
C HIS A 156 -0.93 12.60 6.57
N ILE A 157 0.03 12.75 7.49
CA ILE A 157 1.45 12.46 7.24
C ILE A 157 1.64 11.00 6.83
N LYS A 158 1.04 10.06 7.59
CA LYS A 158 1.10 8.62 7.29
C LYS A 158 0.52 8.28 5.93
N PHE A 159 -0.61 8.88 5.57
CA PHE A 159 -1.23 8.66 4.26
C PHE A 159 -0.35 9.16 3.11
N LYS A 160 0.20 10.38 3.25
CA LYS A 160 1.15 10.96 2.28
C LYS A 160 2.39 10.08 2.10
N ARG A 161 2.97 9.58 3.21
CA ARG A 161 4.10 8.61 3.16
C ARG A 161 3.72 7.36 2.40
N GLN A 162 2.57 6.74 2.71
CA GLN A 162 2.13 5.51 2.04
C GLN A 162 2.00 5.69 0.52
N GLU A 163 1.44 6.80 0.07
CA GLU A 163 1.31 7.10 -1.35
C GLU A 163 2.67 7.22 -2.05
N GLN A 164 3.62 7.93 -1.43
CA GLN A 164 4.98 8.10 -1.96
C GLN A 164 5.75 6.77 -1.95
N GLU A 165 5.63 6.00 -0.87
CA GLU A 165 6.28 4.70 -0.71
C GLU A 165 5.84 3.70 -1.79
N GLU A 166 4.54 3.65 -2.13
CA GLU A 166 4.03 2.80 -3.21
C GLU A 166 4.62 3.16 -4.58
N VAL A 167 4.82 4.45 -4.85
CA VAL A 167 5.47 4.92 -6.09
C VAL A 167 6.92 4.44 -6.15
N VAL A 168 7.68 4.61 -5.07
CA VAL A 168 9.10 4.19 -4.97
C VAL A 168 9.22 2.66 -5.06
N LYS A 169 8.37 1.91 -4.34
CA LYS A 169 8.35 0.43 -4.39
C LYS A 169 8.06 -0.09 -5.79
N LYS A 170 7.15 0.55 -6.52
CA LYS A 170 6.87 0.19 -7.92
C LYS A 170 8.10 0.42 -8.82
N ALA A 171 8.79 1.54 -8.65
CA ALA A 171 10.02 1.83 -9.37
C ALA A 171 11.15 0.83 -9.04
N LEU A 172 11.32 0.50 -7.76
CA LEU A 172 12.28 -0.49 -7.29
C LEU A 172 12.02 -1.88 -7.89
N LYS A 173 10.75 -2.33 -7.89
CA LYS A 173 10.35 -3.58 -8.54
C LYS A 173 10.67 -3.58 -10.05
N GLN A 174 10.41 -2.46 -10.74
CA GLN A 174 10.75 -2.35 -12.16
C GLN A 174 12.25 -2.41 -12.42
N ALA A 175 13.06 -1.77 -11.57
CA ALA A 175 14.52 -1.83 -11.67
C ALA A 175 15.03 -3.26 -11.42
N GLN A 176 14.48 -3.97 -10.43
CA GLN A 176 14.83 -5.36 -10.16
C GLN A 176 14.47 -6.30 -11.34
N VAL A 177 13.28 -6.15 -11.92
CA VAL A 177 12.86 -6.91 -13.11
C VAL A 177 13.83 -6.70 -14.29
N ARG A 178 14.39 -5.49 -14.44
CA ARG A 178 15.41 -5.22 -15.48
C ARG A 178 16.70 -5.99 -15.20
N ILE A 179 17.16 -6.04 -13.94
CA ILE A 179 18.34 -6.82 -13.54
C ILE A 179 18.11 -8.30 -13.86
N ASP A 180 16.97 -8.84 -13.43
CA ASP A 180 16.63 -10.25 -13.63
C ASP A 180 16.51 -10.58 -15.13
N GLY A 181 15.91 -9.69 -15.92
CA GLY A 181 15.81 -9.84 -17.37
C GLY A 181 17.17 -9.79 -18.09
N LEU A 182 18.09 -8.94 -17.63
CA LEU A 182 19.47 -8.91 -18.13
C LEU A 182 20.20 -10.21 -17.79
N ALA A 183 20.12 -10.66 -16.54
CA ALA A 183 20.74 -11.91 -16.08
C ALA A 183 20.22 -13.13 -16.85
N TYR A 184 18.90 -13.23 -17.01
CA TYR A 184 18.26 -14.28 -17.80
C TYR A 184 18.73 -14.29 -19.26
N THR A 185 18.77 -13.12 -19.90
CA THR A 185 19.22 -12.99 -21.29
C THR A 185 20.69 -13.44 -21.43
N ARG A 186 21.57 -13.01 -20.51
CA ARG A 186 22.98 -13.42 -20.50
C ARG A 186 23.10 -14.92 -20.32
N GLN A 187 22.41 -15.50 -19.35
CA GLN A 187 22.45 -16.94 -19.07
C GLN A 187 21.98 -17.77 -20.27
N ARG A 188 20.83 -17.41 -20.87
CA ARG A 188 20.30 -18.08 -22.06
C ARG A 188 21.30 -18.03 -23.22
N ASP A 189 21.89 -16.87 -23.47
CA ASP A 189 22.83 -16.72 -24.57
C ASP A 189 24.15 -17.48 -24.30
N LEU A 190 24.64 -17.51 -23.06
CA LEU A 190 25.82 -18.30 -22.68
C LEU A 190 25.57 -19.81 -22.84
N GLN A 191 24.41 -20.29 -22.40
CA GLN A 191 23.98 -21.67 -22.62
C GLN A 191 23.91 -21.99 -24.12
N ARG A 192 23.40 -21.05 -24.92
CA ARG A 192 23.35 -21.19 -26.37
C ARG A 192 24.75 -21.27 -26.99
N ILE A 193 25.70 -20.46 -26.53
CA ILE A 193 27.11 -20.54 -26.95
C ILE A 193 27.69 -21.92 -26.61
N GLU A 194 27.42 -22.45 -25.42
CA GLU A 194 27.87 -23.78 -25.01
C GLU A 194 27.30 -24.89 -25.90
N GLU A 195 26.00 -24.85 -26.21
CA GLU A 195 25.35 -25.75 -27.16
C GLU A 195 25.97 -25.67 -28.56
N LEU A 196 26.22 -24.45 -29.06
CA LEU A 196 26.79 -24.21 -30.39
C LEU A 196 28.25 -24.67 -30.49
N ASN A 197 29.00 -24.64 -29.39
CA ASN A 197 30.36 -25.14 -29.32
C ASN A 197 30.46 -26.68 -29.28
N GLN A 198 29.34 -27.39 -29.15
CA GLN A 198 29.37 -28.85 -29.20
C GLN A 198 29.81 -29.37 -30.59
N PRO A 199 30.53 -30.49 -30.65
CA PRO A 199 30.96 -31.08 -31.92
C PRO A 199 29.77 -31.37 -32.83
N GLN A 200 29.81 -30.84 -34.04
CA GLN A 200 28.78 -31.11 -35.06
C GLN A 200 28.91 -32.53 -35.59
N MET A 201 27.78 -33.20 -35.85
CA MET A 201 27.79 -34.52 -36.48
C MET A 201 28.40 -34.44 -37.88
N LYS A 202 29.23 -35.43 -38.22
CA LYS A 202 29.78 -35.57 -39.56
C LYS A 202 28.68 -36.06 -40.52
N ALA A 203 28.73 -35.63 -41.78
CA ALA A 203 27.83 -36.08 -42.83
C ALA A 203 27.78 -37.61 -42.95
N SER A 204 28.91 -38.29 -42.74
CA SER A 204 28.99 -39.76 -42.72
C SER A 204 28.17 -40.40 -41.59
N THR A 205 28.14 -39.77 -40.40
CA THR A 205 27.39 -40.25 -39.24
C THR A 205 25.90 -40.08 -39.47
N VAL A 206 25.51 -38.89 -39.94
CA VAL A 206 24.12 -38.58 -40.34
C VAL A 206 23.63 -39.57 -41.40
N LEU A 207 24.44 -39.82 -42.43
CA LEU A 207 24.11 -40.77 -43.48
C LEU A 207 23.94 -42.20 -42.96
N ALA A 208 24.82 -42.64 -42.06
CA ALA A 208 24.71 -43.98 -41.46
C ALA A 208 23.38 -44.16 -40.71
N GLU A 209 22.94 -43.15 -39.96
CA GLU A 209 21.65 -43.19 -39.25
C GLU A 209 20.44 -43.16 -40.21
N ILE A 210 20.53 -42.39 -41.31
CA ILE A 210 19.51 -42.39 -42.38
C ILE A 210 19.34 -43.81 -42.94
N LEU A 211 20.45 -44.47 -43.24
CA LEU A 211 20.47 -45.79 -43.86
C LEU A 211 19.98 -46.89 -42.91
N ASP A 212 20.32 -46.79 -41.61
CA ASP A 212 19.89 -47.74 -40.57
C ASP A 212 18.38 -47.68 -40.30
N ARG A 213 17.81 -46.46 -40.23
CA ARG A 213 16.36 -46.27 -39.99
C ARG A 213 15.49 -46.49 -41.25
N GLY A 214 16.10 -46.69 -42.42
CA GLY A 214 15.40 -46.93 -43.69
C GLY A 214 14.54 -45.75 -44.15
N THR A 215 13.30 -46.01 -44.59
CA THR A 215 12.37 -44.98 -45.13
C THR A 215 11.62 -44.17 -44.06
N LYS A 216 11.86 -44.44 -42.76
CA LYS A 216 11.22 -43.74 -41.64
C LYS A 216 11.92 -42.40 -41.35
N LEU A 217 11.70 -41.42 -42.23
CA LEU A 217 12.32 -40.08 -42.19
C LEU A 217 11.78 -39.14 -41.09
N LYS A 218 10.64 -39.45 -40.45
CA LYS A 218 9.95 -38.51 -39.55
C LYS A 218 10.76 -38.14 -38.29
N GLY A 219 11.52 -39.07 -37.72
CA GLY A 219 12.33 -38.81 -36.50
C GLY A 219 13.66 -38.12 -36.81
N LEU A 220 14.27 -38.45 -37.95
CA LEU A 220 15.56 -37.91 -38.34
C LEU A 220 15.49 -36.45 -38.80
N ARG A 221 14.30 -35.99 -39.22
CA ARG A 221 13.98 -34.59 -39.48
C ARG A 221 14.25 -33.70 -38.27
N TYR A 222 14.04 -34.20 -37.05
CA TYR A 222 14.30 -33.43 -35.82
C TYR A 222 15.80 -33.39 -35.46
N GLU A 223 16.55 -34.45 -35.78
CA GLU A 223 17.97 -34.59 -35.40
C GLU A 223 18.94 -33.99 -36.44
N VAL A 224 18.59 -34.04 -37.74
CA VAL A 224 19.45 -33.57 -38.86
C VAL A 224 19.00 -32.21 -39.40
N THR A 225 17.70 -31.90 -39.33
CA THR A 225 17.12 -30.66 -39.86
C THR A 225 16.26 -29.99 -38.81
N SER A 226 16.88 -29.37 -37.81
CA SER A 226 16.16 -28.33 -37.04
C SER A 226 15.85 -27.07 -37.87
N VAL A 227 16.00 -27.07 -39.21
CA VAL A 227 15.71 -25.94 -40.10
C VAL A 227 15.22 -26.36 -41.50
N ASP A 228 13.95 -26.15 -41.77
CA ASP A 228 13.36 -25.12 -42.65
C ASP A 228 14.07 -24.62 -43.94
N GLU A 229 15.09 -25.30 -44.48
CA GLU A 229 15.80 -24.80 -45.69
C GLU A 229 15.93 -25.79 -46.84
N SER A 230 15.62 -27.09 -46.66
CA SER A 230 15.42 -27.95 -47.84
C SER A 230 14.15 -27.49 -48.53
N THR A 231 14.23 -27.11 -49.80
CA THR A 231 13.01 -26.87 -50.57
C THR A 231 12.16 -28.16 -50.57
N PRO A 232 10.82 -28.06 -50.58
CA PRO A 232 9.96 -29.25 -50.69
C PRO A 232 10.38 -30.16 -51.87
N GLU A 233 10.91 -29.55 -52.93
CA GLU A 233 11.43 -30.20 -54.13
C GLU A 233 12.71 -31.02 -53.87
N GLU A 234 13.67 -30.49 -53.13
CA GLU A 234 14.88 -31.22 -52.72
C GLU A 234 14.57 -32.35 -51.74
N GLU A 235 13.61 -32.15 -50.84
CA GLU A 235 13.16 -33.18 -49.90
C GLU A 235 12.49 -34.34 -50.65
N GLU A 236 11.63 -34.02 -51.61
CA GLU A 236 10.96 -35.03 -52.44
C GLU A 236 11.99 -35.77 -53.30
N ARG A 237 12.92 -35.05 -53.92
CA ARG A 237 14.03 -35.64 -54.67
C ARG A 237 14.85 -36.60 -53.79
N PHE A 238 15.18 -36.21 -52.56
CA PHE A 238 15.94 -37.04 -51.64
C PHE A 238 15.18 -38.33 -51.26
N LYS A 239 13.88 -38.22 -51.00
CA LYS A 239 13.01 -39.39 -50.75
C LYS A 239 12.98 -40.33 -51.95
N THR A 240 12.80 -39.79 -53.15
CA THR A 240 12.80 -40.58 -54.39
C THR A 240 14.09 -41.39 -54.52
N LEU A 241 15.26 -40.75 -54.33
CA LEU A 241 16.55 -41.43 -54.40
C LEU A 241 16.69 -42.55 -53.36
N LEU A 242 16.20 -42.35 -52.13
CA LEU A 242 16.19 -43.39 -51.09
C LEU A 242 15.30 -44.58 -51.46
N TYR A 243 14.10 -44.31 -51.99
CA TYR A 243 13.18 -45.37 -52.43
C TYR A 243 13.74 -46.16 -53.62
N GLU A 244 14.30 -45.47 -54.61
CA GLU A 244 14.94 -46.12 -55.77
C GLU A 244 16.12 -46.99 -55.34
N ARG A 245 16.95 -46.50 -54.41
CA ARG A 245 18.05 -47.28 -53.86
C ARG A 245 17.56 -48.53 -53.12
N LEU A 246 16.52 -48.39 -52.30
CA LEU A 246 15.94 -49.52 -51.57
C LEU A 246 15.36 -50.57 -52.52
N ALA A 247 14.68 -50.14 -53.58
CA ALA A 247 14.17 -51.03 -54.62
C ALA A 247 15.31 -51.81 -55.29
N LEU A 248 16.39 -51.12 -55.69
CA LEU A 248 17.58 -51.75 -56.28
C LEU A 248 18.27 -52.72 -55.31
N HIS A 249 18.30 -52.40 -54.02
CA HIS A 249 18.85 -53.31 -53.00
C HIS A 249 18.04 -54.60 -52.92
N ASN A 250 16.71 -54.50 -52.85
CA ASN A 250 15.81 -55.65 -52.84
C ASN A 250 15.93 -56.48 -54.13
N ASP A 251 16.10 -55.83 -55.29
CA ASP A 251 16.32 -56.51 -56.58
C ASP A 251 17.63 -57.31 -56.56
N VAL A 252 18.72 -56.73 -56.05
CA VAL A 252 20.01 -57.42 -55.89
C VAL A 252 19.87 -58.64 -54.99
N GLU A 253 19.23 -58.51 -53.83
CA GLU A 253 18.97 -59.64 -52.93
C GLU A 253 18.14 -60.74 -53.63
N ALA A 254 17.10 -60.35 -54.38
CA ALA A 254 16.28 -61.28 -55.13
C ALA A 254 17.05 -62.02 -56.23
N PHE A 255 17.90 -61.31 -56.99
CA PHE A 255 18.75 -61.91 -58.02
C PHE A 255 19.78 -62.87 -57.42
N GLU A 256 20.45 -62.49 -56.33
CA GLU A 256 21.43 -63.32 -55.64
C GLU A 256 20.79 -64.57 -55.03
N ALA A 257 19.65 -64.42 -54.37
CA ALA A 257 18.87 -65.54 -53.87
C ALA A 257 18.48 -66.51 -54.99
N ARG A 258 18.11 -65.96 -56.16
CA ARG A 258 17.79 -66.78 -57.34
C ARG A 258 19.01 -67.52 -57.88
N VAL A 259 20.16 -66.86 -58.02
CA VAL A 259 21.42 -67.49 -58.43
C VAL A 259 21.81 -68.63 -57.47
N LYS A 260 21.72 -68.39 -56.16
CA LYS A 260 21.97 -69.39 -55.12
C LYS A 260 21.02 -70.58 -55.24
N SER A 261 19.73 -70.33 -55.47
CA SER A 261 18.73 -71.40 -55.69
C SER A 261 19.05 -72.26 -56.92
N LEU A 262 19.52 -71.64 -58.00
CA LEU A 262 19.90 -72.34 -59.23
C LEU A 262 21.21 -73.12 -59.08
N ALA A 263 22.14 -72.63 -58.25
CA ALA A 263 23.38 -73.34 -57.95
C ALA A 263 23.12 -74.65 -57.19
N GLN A 264 22.17 -74.61 -56.25
CA GLN A 264 21.80 -75.73 -55.36
C GLN A 264 20.80 -76.73 -55.97
N ALA A 265 20.27 -76.45 -57.17
CA ALA A 265 19.29 -77.31 -57.82
C ALA A 265 19.89 -78.67 -58.25
N GLN A 266 19.08 -79.72 -58.18
CA GLN A 266 19.47 -81.10 -58.51
C GLN A 266 19.88 -81.22 -59.99
N ARG A 267 21.07 -81.79 -60.21
CA ARG A 267 21.69 -81.95 -61.54
C ARG A 267 21.34 -83.29 -62.16
N TYR A 268 21.36 -83.33 -63.49
CA TYR A 268 21.22 -84.55 -64.26
C TYR A 268 22.59 -85.23 -64.43
N GLY A 269 22.84 -86.30 -63.67
CA GLY A 269 24.13 -87.01 -63.66
C GLY A 269 25.30 -86.06 -63.34
N ASP A 270 26.40 -86.18 -64.06
CA ASP A 270 27.58 -85.30 -63.96
C ASP A 270 27.48 -84.03 -64.83
N THR A 271 26.28 -83.67 -65.31
CA THR A 271 26.07 -82.53 -66.20
C THR A 271 25.52 -81.30 -65.47
N ASN A 272 25.71 -80.10 -66.02
CA ASN A 272 25.21 -78.86 -65.42
C ASN A 272 23.69 -78.63 -65.62
N PHE A 273 22.95 -79.55 -66.23
CA PHE A 273 21.53 -79.35 -66.55
C PHE A 273 20.59 -79.79 -65.42
N ILE A 274 19.47 -79.08 -65.26
CA ILE A 274 18.42 -79.35 -64.27
C ILE A 274 17.19 -79.87 -65.02
N GLN A 275 16.65 -81.03 -64.63
CA GLN A 275 15.40 -81.52 -65.23
C GLN A 275 14.23 -80.64 -64.78
N VAL A 276 13.43 -80.17 -65.73
CA VAL A 276 12.29 -79.27 -65.45
C VAL A 276 11.07 -79.68 -66.25
N GLU A 277 9.89 -79.32 -65.76
CA GLU A 277 8.67 -79.46 -66.54
C GLU A 277 8.53 -78.31 -67.55
N TYR A 278 7.79 -78.56 -68.63
CA TYR A 278 7.47 -77.49 -69.58
C TYR A 278 6.68 -76.39 -68.87
N ASN A 279 7.23 -75.18 -68.88
CA ASN A 279 6.58 -74.00 -68.35
C ASN A 279 6.71 -72.86 -69.35
N LYS A 280 5.59 -72.16 -69.61
CA LYS A 280 5.58 -70.97 -70.49
C LYS A 280 6.58 -69.91 -70.05
N ARG A 281 6.93 -69.83 -68.76
CA ARG A 281 7.96 -68.91 -68.23
C ARG A 281 9.34 -69.09 -68.88
N TYR A 282 9.69 -70.30 -69.32
CA TYR A 282 10.97 -70.55 -70.01
C TYR A 282 10.97 -70.11 -71.48
N GLN A 283 9.86 -69.59 -72.01
CA GLN A 283 9.76 -69.13 -73.40
C GLN A 283 10.74 -67.99 -73.74
N HIS A 284 11.15 -67.19 -72.75
CA HIS A 284 12.16 -66.13 -72.90
C HIS A 284 13.59 -66.63 -72.68
N HIS A 285 13.74 -67.88 -72.22
CA HIS A 285 15.01 -68.54 -71.91
C HIS A 285 15.17 -69.84 -72.73
N TRP A 286 14.48 -69.95 -73.87
CA TRP A 286 14.42 -71.17 -74.68
C TRP A 286 15.82 -71.63 -75.16
N GLU A 287 16.77 -70.70 -75.31
CA GLU A 287 18.18 -70.97 -75.65
C GLU A 287 18.92 -71.74 -74.56
N SER A 288 18.47 -71.64 -73.31
CA SER A 288 18.96 -72.41 -72.16
C SER A 288 18.27 -73.77 -72.04
N MET A 289 17.26 -74.05 -72.85
CA MET A 289 16.52 -75.30 -72.77
C MET A 289 17.20 -76.38 -73.63
N ARG A 290 17.20 -77.60 -73.12
CA ARG A 290 17.57 -78.82 -73.84
C ARG A 290 16.49 -79.84 -73.69
N TRP A 291 16.43 -80.79 -74.61
CA TRP A 291 15.52 -81.93 -74.50
C TRP A 291 16.24 -83.24 -74.79
N LEU A 292 15.73 -84.32 -74.20
CA LEU A 292 16.22 -85.67 -74.38
C LEU A 292 15.03 -86.61 -74.70
N PRO A 293 15.10 -87.44 -75.74
CA PRO A 293 14.08 -88.47 -75.98
C PRO A 293 14.03 -89.48 -74.83
N LEU A 294 12.82 -89.78 -74.32
CA LEU A 294 12.62 -90.76 -73.23
C LEU A 294 12.95 -92.19 -73.66
N LYS A 295 12.97 -92.48 -74.96
CA LYS A 295 13.36 -93.78 -75.53
C LYS A 295 14.63 -93.64 -76.36
N GLY A 296 15.74 -94.21 -75.87
CA GLY A 296 16.98 -94.42 -76.64
C GLY A 296 17.84 -93.17 -76.91
N GLY A 297 17.61 -92.05 -76.24
CA GLY A 297 18.44 -90.85 -76.38
C GLY A 297 19.64 -90.84 -75.42
N ALA A 298 20.86 -90.60 -75.93
CA ALA A 298 22.08 -90.51 -75.11
C ALA A 298 22.62 -89.07 -74.96
N LEU A 299 22.13 -88.10 -75.75
CA LEU A 299 22.67 -86.74 -75.77
C LEU A 299 21.55 -85.68 -75.75
N LEU A 300 21.75 -84.65 -74.91
CA LEU A 300 20.88 -83.49 -74.80
C LEU A 300 20.89 -82.68 -76.10
N LYS A 301 19.71 -82.45 -76.68
CA LYS A 301 19.54 -81.70 -77.93
C LYS A 301 19.16 -80.25 -77.66
N LYS A 302 19.72 -79.34 -78.47
CA LYS A 302 19.34 -77.91 -78.49
C LYS A 302 18.03 -77.72 -79.24
N PHE A 303 17.25 -76.72 -78.84
CA PHE A 303 16.17 -76.18 -79.67
C PHE A 303 16.77 -75.30 -80.76
N GLN A 304 16.18 -75.31 -81.96
CA GLN A 304 16.68 -74.49 -83.08
C GLN A 304 16.06 -73.10 -83.14
N SER A 305 14.89 -72.90 -82.52
CA SER A 305 14.23 -71.61 -82.45
C SER A 305 13.28 -71.55 -81.25
N ARG A 306 12.84 -70.34 -80.90
CA ARG A 306 11.76 -70.13 -79.91
C ARG A 306 10.49 -70.91 -80.28
N THR A 307 10.17 -70.95 -81.57
CA THR A 307 8.99 -71.67 -82.10
C THR A 307 9.14 -73.18 -81.90
N ASP A 308 10.34 -73.72 -82.07
CA ASP A 308 10.66 -75.13 -81.83
C ASP A 308 10.50 -75.51 -80.34
N PHE A 309 10.95 -74.64 -79.43
CA PHE A 309 10.70 -74.81 -77.99
C PHE A 309 9.20 -74.77 -77.64
N LEU A 310 8.45 -73.82 -78.21
CA LEU A 310 7.01 -73.70 -77.95
C LEU A 310 6.22 -74.93 -78.43
N ALA A 311 6.61 -75.49 -79.58
CA ALA A 311 6.05 -76.73 -80.10
C ALA A 311 6.35 -77.95 -79.18
N HIS A 312 7.36 -77.84 -78.31
CA HIS A 312 7.72 -78.90 -77.37
C HIS A 312 6.67 -79.14 -76.28
N LYS A 313 5.73 -78.20 -76.05
CA LYS A 313 4.58 -78.39 -75.15
C LYS A 313 3.81 -79.69 -75.46
N TYR A 314 3.73 -80.06 -76.73
CA TYR A 314 3.00 -81.25 -77.21
C TYR A 314 3.89 -82.51 -77.28
N LYS A 315 5.16 -82.41 -76.88
CA LYS A 315 6.16 -83.48 -76.96
C LYS A 315 6.68 -83.93 -75.59
N THR A 316 6.08 -83.46 -74.50
CA THR A 316 6.49 -83.75 -73.12
C THR A 316 6.28 -85.21 -72.70
N SER A 317 5.37 -85.94 -73.36
CA SER A 317 5.13 -87.38 -73.11
C SER A 317 6.19 -88.29 -73.74
N VAL A 318 7.04 -87.75 -74.62
CA VAL A 318 8.06 -88.51 -75.35
C VAL A 318 9.47 -87.94 -75.16
N ASN A 319 9.60 -86.72 -74.63
CA ASN A 319 10.88 -86.07 -74.35
C ASN A 319 10.91 -85.49 -72.93
N ALA A 320 12.01 -85.69 -72.22
CA ALA A 320 12.33 -84.97 -70.98
C ALA A 320 12.97 -83.62 -71.32
N LEU A 321 12.65 -82.62 -70.50
CA LEU A 321 13.09 -81.24 -70.69
C LEU A 321 14.10 -80.87 -69.59
N PHE A 322 15.16 -80.19 -70.01
CA PHE A 322 16.27 -79.80 -69.16
C PHE A 322 16.57 -78.33 -69.34
N PHE A 323 16.92 -77.66 -68.24
CA PHE A 323 17.31 -76.27 -68.21
C PHE A 323 18.81 -76.18 -67.91
N ASP A 324 19.50 -75.40 -68.72
CA ASP A 324 20.88 -74.98 -68.55
C ASP A 324 20.92 -73.72 -67.69
N PRO A 325 21.23 -73.80 -66.39
CA PRO A 325 21.23 -72.62 -65.54
C PRO A 325 22.41 -71.70 -65.83
N THR A 326 23.43 -72.11 -66.60
CA THR A 326 24.65 -71.32 -66.77
C THR A 326 24.38 -69.96 -67.44
N LEU A 327 23.55 -69.94 -68.48
CA LEU A 327 23.21 -68.67 -69.17
C LEU A 327 22.33 -67.77 -68.30
N GLU A 328 21.40 -68.34 -67.53
CA GLU A 328 20.52 -67.57 -66.65
C GLU A 328 21.23 -67.06 -65.40
N GLN A 329 22.14 -67.84 -64.83
CA GLN A 329 23.02 -67.40 -63.75
C GLN A 329 23.88 -66.23 -64.21
N ALA A 330 24.46 -66.30 -65.41
CA ALA A 330 25.22 -65.18 -65.98
C ALA A 330 24.35 -63.93 -66.15
N ARG A 331 23.12 -64.07 -66.69
CA ARG A 331 22.16 -62.95 -66.83
C ARG A 331 21.77 -62.33 -65.49
N LEU A 332 21.48 -63.15 -64.47
CA LEU A 332 21.11 -62.68 -63.13
C LEU A 332 22.31 -62.03 -62.41
N GLN A 333 23.52 -62.56 -62.59
CA GLN A 333 24.74 -61.95 -62.07
C GLN A 333 25.04 -60.59 -62.74
N GLU A 334 24.82 -60.49 -64.05
CA GLU A 334 24.93 -59.23 -64.78
C GLU A 334 23.85 -58.22 -64.32
N ALA A 335 22.59 -58.66 -64.18
CA ALA A 335 21.51 -57.83 -63.65
C ALA A 335 21.79 -57.34 -62.21
N ALA A 336 22.31 -58.21 -61.34
CA ALA A 336 22.74 -57.85 -60.00
C ALA A 336 23.91 -56.86 -60.03
N SER A 337 24.88 -57.04 -60.92
CA SER A 337 26.00 -56.10 -61.11
C SER A 337 25.51 -54.72 -61.54
N ILE A 338 24.60 -54.66 -62.52
CA ILE A 338 23.98 -53.41 -63.00
C ILE A 338 23.18 -52.74 -61.87
N ALA A 339 22.37 -53.50 -61.13
CA ALA A 339 21.57 -52.97 -60.03
C ALA A 339 22.45 -52.44 -58.89
N ARG A 340 23.55 -53.14 -58.55
CA ARG A 340 24.56 -52.64 -57.60
C ARG A 340 25.23 -51.36 -58.11
N ALA A 341 25.62 -51.30 -59.38
CA ALA A 341 26.24 -50.11 -59.95
C ALA A 341 25.29 -48.90 -59.90
N LYS A 342 24.00 -49.10 -60.19
CA LYS A 342 22.97 -48.06 -60.04
C LYS A 342 22.78 -47.64 -58.58
N ALA A 343 22.75 -48.60 -57.64
CA ALA A 343 22.63 -48.30 -56.22
C ALA A 343 23.82 -47.48 -55.70
N VAL A 344 25.04 -47.76 -56.15
CA VAL A 344 26.26 -46.98 -55.84
C VAL A 344 26.17 -45.56 -56.41
N ALA A 345 25.68 -45.40 -57.64
CA ALA A 345 25.48 -44.08 -58.25
C ALA A 345 24.44 -43.23 -57.48
N LEU A 346 23.33 -43.86 -57.06
CA LEU A 346 22.33 -43.20 -56.19
C LEU A 346 22.93 -42.83 -54.84
N MET A 347 23.74 -43.70 -54.23
CA MET A 347 24.44 -43.41 -52.97
C MET A 347 25.34 -42.19 -53.06
N THR A 348 26.06 -42.01 -54.16
CA THR A 348 26.89 -40.82 -54.38
C THR A 348 26.04 -39.54 -54.41
N SER A 349 24.84 -39.61 -55.00
CA SER A 349 23.89 -38.50 -55.05
C SER A 349 23.29 -38.18 -53.66
N ILE A 350 22.92 -39.22 -52.90
CA ILE A 350 22.42 -39.12 -51.53
C ILE A 350 23.49 -38.52 -50.61
N GLU A 351 24.74 -39.01 -50.71
CA GLU A 351 25.91 -38.48 -49.98
C GLU A 351 26.14 -37.00 -50.26
N SER A 352 26.06 -36.59 -51.54
CA SER A 352 26.22 -35.19 -51.92
C SER A 352 25.14 -34.30 -51.30
N ILE A 353 23.88 -34.74 -51.28
CA ILE A 353 22.77 -33.97 -50.68
C ILE A 353 22.98 -33.83 -49.17
N VAL A 354 23.25 -34.94 -48.47
CA VAL A 354 23.48 -34.93 -47.01
C VAL A 354 24.69 -34.07 -46.65
N THR A 355 25.77 -34.16 -47.44
CA THR A 355 26.97 -33.32 -47.24
C THR A 355 26.65 -31.83 -47.41
N GLY A 356 25.85 -31.47 -48.43
CA GLY A 356 25.40 -30.10 -48.62
C GLY A 356 24.56 -29.57 -47.45
N TRP A 357 23.63 -30.38 -46.94
CA TRP A 357 22.80 -30.02 -45.77
C TRP A 357 23.65 -29.83 -44.52
N VAL A 358 24.59 -30.74 -44.23
CA VAL A 358 25.48 -30.62 -43.09
C VAL A 358 26.40 -29.40 -43.22
N ALA A 359 26.91 -29.11 -44.41
CA ALA A 359 27.73 -27.93 -44.67
C ALA A 359 26.95 -26.62 -44.41
N SER A 360 25.76 -26.48 -44.98
CA SER A 360 24.90 -25.29 -44.77
C SER A 360 24.53 -25.10 -43.30
N ARG A 361 24.14 -26.18 -42.62
CA ARG A 361 23.86 -26.17 -41.18
C ARG A 361 25.06 -25.70 -40.38
N THR A 362 26.25 -26.22 -40.70
CA THR A 362 27.50 -25.85 -40.01
C THR A 362 27.84 -24.39 -40.21
N GLU A 363 27.72 -23.86 -41.43
CA GLU A 363 27.98 -22.45 -41.74
C GLU A 363 27.07 -21.50 -40.96
N ARG A 364 25.78 -21.81 -40.89
CA ARG A 364 24.80 -21.03 -40.13
C ARG A 364 25.06 -21.08 -38.63
N LEU A 365 25.31 -22.26 -38.07
CA LEU A 365 25.65 -22.42 -36.65
C LEU A 365 26.92 -21.65 -36.29
N THR A 366 27.93 -21.69 -37.17
CA THR A 366 29.18 -20.94 -37.01
C THR A 366 28.92 -19.42 -37.05
N SER A 367 28.04 -18.97 -37.96
CA SER A 367 27.64 -17.56 -38.06
C SER A 367 26.89 -17.08 -36.82
N GLU A 368 25.95 -17.88 -36.31
CA GLU A 368 25.22 -17.61 -35.06
C GLU A 368 26.20 -17.52 -33.87
N LEU A 369 27.13 -18.46 -33.76
CA LEU A 369 28.17 -18.48 -32.74
C LEU A 369 29.08 -17.25 -32.83
N ALA A 370 29.47 -16.83 -34.05
CA ALA A 370 30.29 -15.64 -34.25
C ALA A 370 29.57 -14.37 -33.77
N LEU A 371 28.27 -14.22 -34.06
CA LEU A 371 27.46 -13.09 -33.60
C LEU A 371 27.31 -13.06 -32.07
N LEU A 372 27.09 -14.22 -31.45
CA LEU A 372 27.01 -14.32 -29.99
C LEU A 372 28.36 -14.05 -29.33
N ASN A 373 29.45 -14.62 -29.85
CA ASN A 373 30.80 -14.35 -29.36
C ASN A 373 31.21 -12.88 -29.55
N GLU A 374 30.78 -12.21 -30.63
CA GLU A 374 30.97 -10.77 -30.80
C GLU A 374 30.22 -9.99 -29.72
N LYS A 375 28.94 -10.32 -29.51
CA LYS A 375 28.09 -9.67 -28.51
C LYS A 375 28.67 -9.75 -27.09
N TYR A 376 29.36 -10.85 -26.77
CA TYR A 376 30.01 -11.09 -25.49
C TYR A 376 31.55 -11.01 -25.54
N ARG A 377 32.11 -10.41 -26.61
CA ARG A 377 33.57 -10.26 -26.79
C ARG A 377 34.20 -9.49 -25.64
N SER A 378 33.48 -8.48 -25.16
CA SER A 378 33.81 -7.76 -23.93
C SER A 378 32.55 -7.72 -23.08
N ASP A 379 32.69 -8.00 -21.79
CA ASP A 379 31.58 -7.85 -20.85
C ASP A 379 31.13 -6.39 -20.68
N GLY A 380 31.89 -5.41 -21.18
CA GLY A 380 31.65 -3.97 -21.04
C GLY A 380 30.20 -3.51 -21.27
N PRO A 381 29.55 -3.79 -22.43
CA PRO A 381 28.18 -3.37 -22.67
C PRO A 381 27.14 -4.00 -21.73
N PHE A 382 27.37 -5.24 -21.29
CA PHE A 382 26.50 -5.90 -20.31
C PHE A 382 26.71 -5.30 -18.92
N GLU A 383 27.97 -5.20 -18.47
CA GLU A 383 28.34 -4.66 -17.16
C GLU A 383 27.88 -3.20 -17.01
N LEU A 384 27.94 -2.39 -18.07
CA LEU A 384 27.43 -1.03 -18.06
C LEU A 384 25.90 -0.98 -17.85
N LYS A 385 25.15 -1.87 -18.52
CA LYS A 385 23.69 -1.98 -18.34
C LYS A 385 23.33 -2.50 -16.95
N LEU A 386 24.07 -3.49 -16.45
CA LEU A 386 23.87 -4.06 -15.11
C LEU A 386 24.16 -3.01 -14.04
N SER A 387 25.31 -2.34 -14.12
CA SER A 387 25.71 -1.28 -13.19
C SER A 387 24.71 -0.12 -13.18
N SER A 388 24.23 0.30 -14.35
CA SER A 388 23.17 1.31 -14.45
C SER A 388 21.86 0.88 -13.77
N ALA A 389 21.44 -0.37 -13.96
CA ALA A 389 20.23 -0.90 -13.31
C ALA A 389 20.40 -1.06 -11.79
N GLN A 390 21.57 -1.51 -11.33
CA GLN A 390 21.92 -1.60 -9.91
C GLN A 390 21.98 -0.22 -9.24
N ALA A 391 22.56 0.77 -9.92
CA ALA A 391 22.55 2.15 -9.45
C ALA A 391 21.13 2.70 -9.31
N ALA A 392 20.22 2.34 -10.23
CA ALA A 392 18.81 2.70 -10.12
C ALA A 392 18.14 2.07 -8.88
N VAL A 393 18.38 0.78 -8.60
CA VAL A 393 17.88 0.12 -7.37
C VAL A 393 18.40 0.84 -6.13
N LYS A 394 19.72 1.10 -6.07
CA LYS A 394 20.35 1.80 -4.95
C LYS A 394 19.72 3.17 -4.70
N ALA A 395 19.53 3.97 -5.76
CA ALA A 395 18.92 5.29 -5.65
C ALA A 395 17.47 5.22 -5.15
N GLN A 396 16.68 4.23 -5.57
CA GLN A 396 15.32 4.04 -5.04
C GLN A 396 15.32 3.63 -3.57
N GLN A 397 16.28 2.81 -3.13
CA GLN A 397 16.41 2.44 -1.72
C GLN A 397 16.78 3.65 -0.85
N GLU A 398 17.74 4.46 -1.29
CA GLU A 398 18.10 5.72 -0.61
C GLU A 398 16.89 6.67 -0.51
N THR A 399 16.09 6.76 -1.57
CA THR A 399 14.85 7.56 -1.57
C THR A 399 13.84 7.05 -0.52
N LEU A 400 13.73 5.73 -0.33
CA LEU A 400 12.84 5.15 0.68
C LEU A 400 13.33 5.47 2.11
N ASP A 401 14.63 5.32 2.35
CA ASP A 401 15.25 5.64 3.64
C ASP A 401 15.11 7.13 3.98
N ASP A 402 15.28 8.01 2.98
CA ASP A 402 15.09 9.46 3.16
C ASP A 402 13.63 9.82 3.41
N LEU A 403 12.69 9.18 2.70
CA LEU A 403 11.25 9.35 2.94
C LEU A 403 10.88 8.99 4.38
N GLU A 404 11.40 7.88 4.90
CA GLU A 404 11.19 7.48 6.30
C GLU A 404 11.71 8.54 7.27
N ARG A 405 12.97 8.98 7.10
CA ARG A 405 13.55 10.04 7.95
C ARG A 405 12.74 11.34 7.92
N THR A 406 12.35 11.79 6.73
CA THR A 406 11.55 13.02 6.60
C THR A 406 10.18 12.88 7.25
N THR A 407 9.56 11.70 7.16
CA THR A 407 8.28 11.43 7.81
C THR A 407 8.42 11.46 9.33
N ASP A 408 9.45 10.82 9.87
CA ASP A 408 9.70 10.80 11.31
C ASP A 408 9.92 12.22 11.86
N ILE A 409 10.60 13.09 11.11
CA ILE A 409 10.76 14.51 11.45
C ILE A 409 9.41 15.24 11.43
N GLU A 410 8.61 15.07 10.36
CA GLU A 410 7.27 15.69 10.26
C GLU A 410 6.36 15.24 11.43
N GLU A 411 6.40 13.95 11.81
CA GLU A 411 5.62 13.43 12.95
C GLU A 411 6.10 14.02 14.29
N LEU A 412 7.42 14.14 14.50
CA LEU A 412 8.00 14.75 15.71
C LEU A 412 7.65 16.22 15.85
N ASP A 413 7.67 16.99 14.75
CA ASP A 413 7.28 18.40 14.75
C ASP A 413 5.81 18.58 15.17
N VAL A 414 4.92 17.68 14.71
CA VAL A 414 3.51 17.65 15.13
C VAL A 414 3.40 17.33 16.62
N GLU A 415 4.03 16.26 17.10
CA GLU A 415 3.95 15.87 18.51
C GLU A 415 4.46 17.00 19.42
N TRP A 416 5.59 17.62 19.08
CA TRP A 416 6.13 18.73 19.87
C TRP A 416 5.17 19.94 19.91
N ALA A 417 4.55 20.28 18.79
CA ALA A 417 3.55 21.34 18.74
C ALA A 417 2.28 20.99 19.55
N MET A 418 1.87 19.72 19.57
CA MET A 418 0.72 19.25 20.35
C MET A 418 1.02 19.29 21.84
N ASP A 419 2.19 18.82 22.27
CA ASP A 419 2.59 18.81 23.67
C ASP A 419 2.69 20.23 24.24
N ALA A 420 3.24 21.19 23.49
CA ALA A 420 3.27 22.59 23.89
C ALA A 420 1.86 23.20 24.05
N ARG A 421 0.90 22.78 23.22
CA ARG A 421 -0.50 23.20 23.35
C ARG A 421 -1.21 22.50 24.51
N GLU A 422 -0.88 21.25 24.79
CA GLU A 422 -1.43 20.50 25.92
C GLU A 422 -1.01 21.16 27.25
N GLU A 423 0.25 21.58 27.38
CA GLU A 423 0.74 22.33 28.55
C GLU A 423 -0.01 23.66 28.74
N LEU A 424 -0.34 24.36 27.64
CA LEU A 424 -1.17 25.56 27.70
C LEU A 424 -2.61 25.26 28.12
N ILE A 425 -3.20 24.17 27.63
CA ILE A 425 -4.55 23.75 28.02
C ILE A 425 -4.59 23.38 29.51
N ASP A 426 -3.60 22.61 29.97
CA ASP A 426 -3.44 22.19 31.36
C ASP A 426 -3.16 23.36 32.32
N SER A 427 -2.61 24.48 31.85
CA SER A 427 -2.36 25.67 32.69
C SER A 427 -3.48 26.71 32.65
N VAL A 428 -4.12 26.93 31.50
CA VAL A 428 -5.08 28.03 31.31
C VAL A 428 -6.53 27.59 31.47
N PHE A 429 -6.89 26.40 30.99
CA PHE A 429 -8.31 26.02 30.82
C PHE A 429 -8.89 25.20 31.98
N VAL A 430 -8.08 24.83 32.98
CA VAL A 430 -8.52 24.03 34.13
C VAL A 430 -9.61 24.72 34.95
N ASP A 431 -9.47 26.03 35.18
CA ASP A 431 -10.42 26.83 35.96
C ASP A 431 -11.30 27.75 35.11
N VAL A 432 -11.12 27.72 33.79
CA VAL A 432 -12.07 28.32 32.85
C VAL A 432 -13.18 27.32 32.57
N LEU A 433 -14.43 27.75 32.72
CA LEU A 433 -15.59 26.90 32.54
C LEU A 433 -16.55 27.57 31.56
N ARG A 434 -17.15 26.78 30.68
CA ARG A 434 -18.26 27.23 29.85
C ARG A 434 -19.50 27.22 30.73
N TYR A 435 -20.32 28.25 30.60
CA TYR A 435 -21.61 28.27 31.26
C TYR A 435 -22.75 28.60 30.29
N ARG A 436 -23.95 28.15 30.64
CA ARG A 436 -25.21 28.55 30.02
C ARG A 436 -26.20 28.94 31.10
N TRP A 437 -26.61 30.19 31.11
CA TRP A 437 -27.62 30.69 32.04
C TRP A 437 -29.01 30.70 31.40
N LYS A 438 -29.82 29.68 31.72
CA LYS A 438 -31.20 29.57 31.28
C LYS A 438 -32.04 30.67 31.93
N HIS A 439 -32.82 31.42 31.14
CA HIS A 439 -33.54 32.62 31.61
C HIS A 439 -32.60 33.63 32.29
N LYS A 440 -31.45 33.89 31.65
CA LYS A 440 -30.48 34.91 32.09
C LYS A 440 -31.19 36.21 32.43
N ARG A 441 -30.88 36.76 33.60
CA ARG A 441 -31.36 38.08 33.99
C ARG A 441 -30.60 39.12 33.17
N ALA A 442 -31.24 39.69 32.15
CA ALA A 442 -30.63 40.64 31.23
C ALA A 442 -30.05 41.89 31.91
N VAL A 443 -30.57 42.25 33.09
CA VAL A 443 -30.08 43.39 33.89
C VAL A 443 -28.57 43.34 34.14
N TRP A 444 -27.99 42.15 34.30
CA TRP A 444 -26.56 42.01 34.54
C TRP A 444 -25.70 42.26 33.31
N ASN A 445 -26.27 42.36 32.10
CA ASN A 445 -25.51 42.75 30.91
C ASN A 445 -25.09 44.23 30.93
N PHE A 446 -25.68 45.04 31.82
CA PHE A 446 -25.39 46.48 31.99
C PHE A 446 -24.29 46.75 33.02
N SER A 447 -23.71 45.69 33.60
CA SER A 447 -22.59 45.79 34.53
C SER A 447 -21.27 45.67 33.78
N ASP A 448 -20.42 46.68 33.89
CA ASP A 448 -19.04 46.70 33.40
C ASP A 448 -18.06 46.28 34.51
N ALA A 449 -18.46 46.42 35.78
CA ALA A 449 -17.66 45.99 36.92
C ALA A 449 -17.45 44.46 36.96
N PRO A 450 -16.31 43.98 37.51
CA PRO A 450 -16.07 42.56 37.72
C PRO A 450 -17.17 41.93 38.57
N MET A 451 -17.72 40.81 38.10
CA MET A 451 -18.86 40.13 38.71
C MET A 451 -18.54 38.70 39.05
N PHE A 452 -18.84 38.31 40.29
CA PHE A 452 -18.61 36.98 40.85
C PHE A 452 -19.94 36.38 41.30
N PHE A 453 -20.24 35.16 40.86
CA PHE A 453 -21.42 34.43 41.33
C PHE A 453 -21.03 33.47 42.46
N ASP A 454 -21.80 33.51 43.54
CA ASP A 454 -21.69 32.57 44.65
C ASP A 454 -22.88 31.61 44.65
N PHE A 455 -22.65 30.34 44.29
CA PHE A 455 -23.71 29.32 44.28
C PHE A 455 -23.82 28.54 45.60
N GLY A 456 -23.01 28.90 46.60
CA GLY A 456 -23.00 28.27 47.92
C GLY A 456 -22.05 27.08 48.08
N ASP A 457 -21.21 26.80 47.07
CA ASP A 457 -20.09 25.85 47.16
C ASP A 457 -18.80 26.55 47.63
N ASP A 458 -17.65 25.88 47.59
CA ASP A 458 -16.36 26.44 48.04
C ASP A 458 -15.74 27.43 47.04
N TYR A 459 -16.46 27.75 45.95
CA TYR A 459 -15.93 28.52 44.83
C TYR A 459 -16.75 29.79 44.53
N LEU A 460 -16.09 30.74 43.88
CA LEU A 460 -16.71 31.86 43.19
C LEU A 460 -16.52 31.70 41.68
N TYR A 461 -17.53 32.10 40.93
CA TYR A 461 -17.51 32.03 39.47
C TYR A 461 -17.48 33.44 38.90
N ARG A 462 -16.29 33.92 38.55
CA ARG A 462 -16.11 35.24 37.92
C ARG A 462 -16.62 35.20 36.49
N ARG A 463 -17.50 36.12 36.12
CA ARG A 463 -17.92 36.30 34.73
C ARG A 463 -16.74 36.80 33.88
N LEU A 464 -16.40 36.05 32.85
CA LEU A 464 -15.36 36.42 31.88
C LEU A 464 -15.95 37.10 30.65
N ASP A 465 -17.05 36.54 30.13
CA ASP A 465 -17.85 37.08 29.02
C ASP A 465 -19.27 36.47 29.06
N GLN A 466 -19.95 36.36 27.91
CA GLN A 466 -21.30 35.81 27.82
C GLN A 466 -21.37 34.28 27.94
N ASP A 467 -20.26 33.58 27.69
CA ASP A 467 -20.18 32.13 27.57
C ASP A 467 -19.27 31.48 28.62
N PHE A 468 -18.36 32.26 29.23
CA PHE A 468 -17.33 31.72 30.13
C PHE A 468 -17.33 32.36 31.52
N VAL A 469 -17.01 31.53 32.51
CA VAL A 469 -16.67 31.93 33.88
C VAL A 469 -15.30 31.37 34.28
N HIS A 470 -14.65 32.05 35.21
CA HIS A 470 -13.44 31.55 35.88
C HIS A 470 -13.79 31.13 37.30
N ARG A 471 -13.51 29.88 37.64
CA ARG A 471 -13.72 29.32 38.96
C ARG A 471 -12.54 29.70 39.85
N ILE A 472 -12.81 30.24 41.04
CA ILE A 472 -11.79 30.68 42.00
C ILE A 472 -12.19 30.14 43.37
N CYS A 473 -11.25 29.55 44.10
CA CYS A 473 -11.50 29.12 45.48
C CYS A 473 -11.86 30.35 46.35
N LYS A 474 -12.88 30.25 47.20
CA LYS A 474 -13.29 31.37 48.07
C LYS A 474 -12.18 31.84 48.99
N ASP A 475 -11.41 30.89 49.55
CA ASP A 475 -10.29 31.22 50.43
C ASP A 475 -9.18 31.97 49.69
N GLU A 476 -8.84 31.54 48.48
CA GLU A 476 -7.85 32.22 47.62
C GLU A 476 -8.33 33.62 47.20
N PHE A 477 -9.60 33.76 46.84
CA PHE A 477 -10.22 35.03 46.51
C PHE A 477 -10.13 36.00 47.69
N LEU A 478 -10.50 35.54 48.90
CA LEU A 478 -10.45 36.34 50.11
C LEU A 478 -9.02 36.69 50.51
N GLU A 479 -8.08 35.74 50.47
CA GLU A 479 -6.68 36.00 50.77
C GLU A 479 -6.10 37.07 49.85
N HIS A 480 -6.36 36.96 48.53
CA HIS A 480 -5.93 37.97 47.56
C HIS A 480 -6.53 39.33 47.92
N LEU A 481 -7.84 39.41 48.05
CA LEU A 481 -8.56 40.67 48.28
C LEU A 481 -8.15 41.35 49.60
N LEU A 482 -7.93 40.58 50.67
CA LEU A 482 -7.48 41.12 51.96
C LEU A 482 -6.03 41.61 51.92
N LYS A 483 -5.17 40.97 51.10
CA LYS A 483 -3.75 41.28 51.00
C LYS A 483 -3.46 42.42 50.02
N THR A 484 -3.99 42.35 48.80
CA THR A 484 -3.73 43.30 47.71
C THR A 484 -4.73 44.44 47.70
N GLN A 485 -5.96 44.19 48.17
CA GLN A 485 -7.09 45.11 48.03
C GLN A 485 -7.36 45.50 46.57
N GLU A 486 -7.11 44.54 45.68
CA GLU A 486 -7.37 44.61 44.24
C GLU A 486 -8.30 43.46 43.83
N VAL A 487 -8.99 43.64 42.69
CA VAL A 487 -9.81 42.57 42.12
C VAL A 487 -8.87 41.47 41.65
N PRO A 488 -9.04 40.20 42.08
CA PRO A 488 -8.21 39.10 41.58
C PRO A 488 -8.21 39.09 40.06
N GLN A 489 -7.04 39.23 39.45
CA GLN A 489 -6.91 39.20 38.01
C GLN A 489 -7.18 37.78 37.50
N CYS A 490 -7.82 37.69 36.33
CA CYS A 490 -7.84 36.45 35.58
C CYS A 490 -6.41 36.27 35.05
N PRO A 491 -5.88 35.03 34.93
CA PRO A 491 -4.63 34.82 34.20
C PRO A 491 -4.66 35.62 32.89
N GLU A 492 -3.68 36.50 32.68
CA GLU A 492 -3.68 37.51 31.60
C GLU A 492 -3.69 36.89 30.20
N GLU A 493 -3.42 35.59 30.11
CA GLU A 493 -3.46 34.83 28.87
C GLU A 493 -4.84 34.21 28.65
N ARG A 494 -5.83 35.06 28.36
CA ARG A 494 -6.92 34.61 27.48
C ARG A 494 -6.40 34.72 26.05
N PRO A 495 -5.96 33.63 25.40
CA PRO A 495 -5.95 33.67 23.96
C PRO A 495 -7.40 33.84 23.53
N SER A 496 -7.69 35.00 22.95
CA SER A 496 -8.98 35.26 22.36
C SER A 496 -9.29 34.10 21.41
N ARG A 497 -10.50 33.55 21.43
CA ARG A 497 -10.94 32.56 20.41
C ARG A 497 -10.67 33.04 18.97
N MET A 498 -10.49 34.35 18.77
CA MET A 498 -10.12 34.99 17.51
C MET A 498 -8.63 34.96 17.14
N THR A 499 -7.68 34.83 18.07
CA THR A 499 -6.24 34.83 17.72
C THR A 499 -5.74 33.46 17.24
N TYR A 500 -6.40 32.36 17.59
CA TYR A 500 -6.03 31.03 17.06
C TYR A 500 -6.54 30.73 15.64
N ALA A 501 -7.57 31.44 15.18
CA ALA A 501 -8.02 31.32 13.79
C ALA A 501 -7.06 32.02 12.81
N GLN A 502 -6.25 32.97 13.28
CA GLN A 502 -5.30 33.73 12.46
C GLN A 502 -3.91 33.09 12.34
N SER A 503 -3.61 32.05 13.14
CA SER A 503 -2.40 31.23 12.95
C SER A 503 -2.59 30.11 11.91
N ARG A 504 -3.72 30.09 11.19
CA ARG A 504 -3.89 29.31 9.96
C ARG A 504 -3.14 29.98 8.80
N GLY A 505 -1.83 29.88 8.86
CA GLY A 505 -0.93 30.01 7.72
C GLY A 505 -0.45 28.63 7.27
N PHE A 506 -1.38 27.76 6.89
CA PHE A 506 -1.16 26.56 6.07
C PHE A 506 -2.40 26.30 5.22
#